data_AF-A0A840L7L5-F1
#
_entry.id   AF-A0A840L7L5-F1
#
_cell.length_a   1.000
_cell.length_b   1.000
_cell.length_c   1.000
_cell.angle_alpha   90.00
_cell.angle_beta   90.00
_cell.angle_gamma   90.00
#
_symmetry.space_group_name_H-M   'P 1'
#
loop_
_entity.id
_entity.type
_entity.pdbx_description
1 polymer ?
#
loop_
_entity_poly.entity_id
_entity_poly.type
_entity_poly.pdbx_seq_one_letter_code
_entity_poly.pdbx_strand_id
1 'polypeptide(L)'
;MRLSPSVLLLSTCSLLLIAGCATPEAGGAKPGTEERVADAVTAPLQDLNLVRTKIPEILQHAHEAPYQLPGDGACAALNTELAALEQALGPDIDSPKRKEQLDLLAKGGVAAGDAAFGALRSASENLLPFRGWVRKLTGAERHSGEVAAALVAGQSRRAFLRGVHLGKSCS
;
A
#
# COMPACT_ATOMS: atom_id res chain seq x y z
N MET A 1 -35.22 -62.98 17.46
CA MET A 1 -34.49 -61.70 17.46
C MET A 1 -35.33 -60.68 16.72
N ARG A 2 -35.86 -59.67 17.42
CA ARG A 2 -36.67 -58.58 16.86
C ARG A 2 -35.73 -57.40 16.60
N LEU A 3 -35.57 -56.96 15.35
CA LEU A 3 -34.87 -55.72 14.99
C LEU A 3 -35.89 -54.60 14.80
N SER A 4 -35.61 -53.45 15.42
CA SER A 4 -36.49 -52.28 15.54
C SER A 4 -36.62 -51.46 14.24
N PRO A 5 -37.73 -50.72 14.04
CA PRO A 5 -38.06 -50.03 12.79
C PRO A 5 -37.57 -48.57 12.70
N SER A 6 -36.50 -48.18 13.41
CA SER A 6 -36.15 -46.76 13.59
C SER A 6 -35.13 -46.18 12.58
N VAL A 7 -34.82 -46.87 11.47
CA VAL A 7 -33.69 -46.48 10.58
C VAL A 7 -34.12 -46.00 9.19
N LEU A 8 -35.43 -45.92 8.89
CA LEU A 8 -35.91 -45.43 7.59
C LEU A 8 -36.83 -44.21 7.70
N LEU A 9 -36.21 -43.04 7.81
CA LEU A 9 -36.72 -41.74 7.39
C LEU A 9 -35.48 -40.91 7.02
N LEU A 10 -34.89 -41.09 5.84
CA LEU A 10 -35.20 -40.29 4.65
C LEU A 10 -35.92 -38.97 4.98
N SER A 11 -35.22 -37.85 4.91
CA SER A 11 -35.33 -36.94 3.77
C SER A 11 -34.74 -35.55 4.10
N THR A 12 -33.74 -35.16 3.31
CA THR A 12 -33.52 -33.79 2.82
C THR A 12 -33.42 -32.65 3.84
N CYS A 13 -32.18 -32.26 4.19
CA CYS A 13 -31.88 -30.84 4.39
C CYS A 13 -30.57 -30.52 3.68
N SER A 14 -30.76 -29.84 2.56
CA SER A 14 -29.75 -29.32 1.64
C SER A 14 -29.05 -28.09 2.24
N LEU A 15 -27.93 -27.72 1.61
CA LEU A 15 -27.08 -26.51 1.78
C LEU A 15 -25.96 -26.60 2.84
N LEU A 16 -24.71 -26.84 2.42
CA LEU A 16 -23.73 -25.84 1.93
C LEU A 16 -23.40 -24.80 3.00
N LEU A 17 -22.30 -24.97 3.73
CA LEU A 17 -20.93 -24.56 3.39
C LEU A 17 -20.69 -23.04 3.58
N ILE A 18 -19.88 -22.77 4.60
CA ILE A 18 -18.93 -21.66 4.73
C ILE A 18 -19.57 -20.28 4.92
N ALA A 19 -19.87 -19.98 6.18
CA ALA A 19 -19.90 -18.60 6.66
C ALA A 19 -18.48 -18.01 6.55
N GLY A 20 -18.22 -17.32 5.43
CA GLY A 20 -17.04 -16.49 5.27
C GLY A 20 -17.08 -15.34 6.28
N CYS A 21 -16.03 -15.26 7.10
CA CYS A 21 -15.79 -14.14 7.99
C CYS A 21 -15.31 -12.96 7.12
N ALA A 22 -16.22 -12.05 6.76
CA ALA A 22 -15.86 -10.81 6.13
C ALA A 22 -15.35 -9.83 7.21
N THR A 23 -14.03 -9.72 7.33
CA THR A 23 -13.36 -8.65 8.08
C THR A 23 -13.47 -7.34 7.30
N PRO A 24 -14.02 -6.25 7.86
CA PRO A 24 -13.78 -4.92 7.30
C PRO A 24 -12.40 -4.42 7.74
N GLU A 25 -11.47 -4.29 6.79
CA GLU A 25 -10.34 -3.37 6.91
C GLU A 25 -10.85 -1.93 6.75
N ALA A 26 -10.53 -1.05 7.68
CA ALA A 26 -10.52 0.39 7.44
C ALA A 26 -9.63 1.11 8.45
N GLY A 27 -8.55 1.73 7.97
CA GLY A 27 -7.67 2.53 8.83
C GLY A 27 -6.65 3.40 8.12
N GLY A 28 -7.02 4.11 7.04
CA GLY A 28 -6.14 5.10 6.40
C GLY A 28 -6.94 6.11 5.59
N ALA A 29 -7.18 7.31 6.16
CA ALA A 29 -8.05 8.38 5.68
C ALA A 29 -9.50 7.92 5.35
N LYS A 30 -10.49 8.78 5.59
CA LYS A 30 -11.84 8.54 5.06
C LYS A 30 -11.95 9.32 3.75
N PRO A 31 -11.70 8.69 2.59
CA PRO A 31 -12.42 9.08 1.39
C PRO A 31 -13.92 8.91 1.69
N GLY A 32 -14.77 9.78 1.12
CA GLY A 32 -16.21 9.73 1.34
C GLY A 32 -16.75 8.31 1.10
N THR A 33 -17.84 7.91 1.76
CA THR A 33 -18.43 6.57 1.56
C THR A 33 -18.62 6.22 0.08
N GLU A 34 -18.87 7.23 -0.75
CA GLU A 34 -18.98 7.15 -2.21
C GLU A 34 -17.68 6.70 -2.90
N GLU A 35 -16.53 7.22 -2.47
CA GLU A 35 -15.21 6.93 -3.03
C GLU A 35 -14.72 5.53 -2.61
N ARG A 36 -15.05 5.08 -1.39
CA ARG A 36 -14.80 3.68 -0.97
C ARG A 36 -15.64 2.66 -1.74
N VAL A 37 -16.89 3.01 -2.03
CA VAL A 37 -17.76 2.16 -2.85
C VAL A 37 -17.28 2.15 -4.31
N ALA A 38 -16.83 3.29 -4.84
CA ALA A 38 -16.24 3.37 -6.17
C ALA A 38 -14.93 2.56 -6.30
N ASP A 39 -14.06 2.62 -5.30
CA ASP A 39 -12.82 1.83 -5.26
C ASP A 39 -13.09 0.33 -5.16
N ALA A 40 -14.06 -0.10 -4.34
CA ALA A 40 -14.44 -1.50 -4.25
C ALA A 40 -15.04 -2.04 -5.56
N VAL A 41 -15.75 -1.20 -6.32
CA VAL A 41 -16.34 -1.54 -7.62
C VAL A 41 -15.29 -1.56 -8.74
N THR A 42 -14.26 -0.72 -8.65
CA THR A 42 -13.18 -0.68 -9.65
C THR A 42 -12.02 -1.63 -9.33
N ALA A 43 -11.94 -2.18 -8.12
CA ALA A 43 -10.90 -3.13 -7.71
C ALA A 43 -10.75 -4.34 -8.68
N PRO A 44 -11.83 -4.98 -9.18
CA PRO A 44 -11.69 -6.03 -10.19
C PRO A 44 -11.14 -5.51 -11.54
N LEU A 45 -11.45 -4.25 -11.90
CA LEU A 45 -10.93 -3.62 -13.12
C LEU A 45 -9.46 -3.19 -12.97
N GLN A 46 -9.04 -2.83 -11.77
CA GLN A 46 -7.63 -2.59 -11.43
C GLN A 46 -6.83 -3.91 -11.44
N ASP A 47 -7.43 -5.01 -10.97
CA ASP A 47 -6.83 -6.36 -10.99
C ASP A 47 -6.68 -6.91 -12.41
N LEU A 48 -7.59 -6.51 -13.33
CA LEU A 48 -7.47 -6.77 -14.76
C LEU A 48 -6.67 -5.69 -15.53
N ASN A 49 -6.04 -4.75 -14.83
CA ASN A 49 -5.25 -3.66 -15.40
C ASN A 49 -5.99 -2.77 -16.43
N LEU A 50 -7.32 -2.70 -16.33
CA LEU A 50 -8.16 -1.88 -17.19
C LEU A 50 -8.21 -0.42 -16.71
N VAL A 51 -7.91 -0.18 -15.43
CA VAL A 51 -7.81 1.16 -14.82
C VAL A 51 -6.36 1.41 -14.44
N ARG A 52 -5.70 2.34 -15.15
CA ARG A 52 -4.31 2.72 -14.89
C ARG A 52 -4.23 3.94 -14.01
N THR A 53 -3.51 3.82 -12.90
CA THR A 53 -3.17 4.98 -12.06
C THR A 53 -2.12 5.82 -12.78
N LYS A 54 -2.42 7.10 -13.06
CA LYS A 54 -1.45 8.03 -13.68
C LYS A 54 -0.28 8.25 -12.73
N ILE A 55 0.95 8.02 -13.20
CA ILE A 55 2.16 8.35 -12.43
C ILE A 55 2.25 9.89 -12.33
N PRO A 56 2.33 10.47 -11.12
CA PRO A 56 2.51 11.90 -10.94
C PRO A 56 3.73 12.45 -11.68
N GLU A 57 3.61 13.61 -12.31
CA GLU A 57 4.68 14.21 -13.13
C GLU A 57 5.97 14.46 -12.32
N ILE A 58 5.84 14.81 -11.04
CA ILE A 58 6.99 14.97 -10.13
C ILE A 58 7.80 13.66 -9.96
N LEU A 59 7.14 12.51 -10.01
CA LEU A 59 7.81 11.20 -9.90
C LEU A 59 8.45 10.78 -11.23
N GLN A 60 7.88 11.20 -12.36
CA GLN A 60 8.48 11.01 -13.68
C GLN A 60 9.77 11.84 -13.80
N HIS A 61 9.73 13.12 -13.42
CA HIS A 61 10.92 13.96 -13.36
C HIS A 61 11.98 13.39 -12.41
N ALA A 62 11.57 12.89 -11.23
CA ALA A 62 12.48 12.23 -10.31
C ALA A 62 13.13 10.97 -10.90
N HIS A 63 12.46 10.27 -11.81
CA HIS A 63 13.00 9.11 -12.53
C HIS A 63 14.03 9.50 -13.58
N GLU A 64 13.80 10.59 -14.31
CA GLU A 64 14.74 11.09 -15.33
C GLU A 64 16.01 11.68 -14.73
N ALA A 65 15.88 12.42 -13.63
CA ALA A 65 16.98 13.19 -13.04
C ALA A 65 17.05 13.08 -11.49
N PRO A 66 17.22 11.87 -10.92
CA PRO A 66 17.10 11.64 -9.48
C PRO A 66 18.08 12.47 -8.63
N TYR A 67 19.26 12.79 -9.15
CA TYR A 67 20.33 13.48 -8.42
C TYR A 67 20.68 14.87 -8.96
N GLN A 68 19.87 15.43 -9.86
CA GLN A 68 20.15 16.75 -10.44
C GLN A 68 19.82 17.88 -9.46
N LEU A 69 20.74 18.80 -9.19
CA LEU A 69 20.38 19.97 -8.36
C LEU A 69 19.37 20.87 -9.12
N PRO A 70 18.40 21.48 -8.42
CA PRO A 70 17.60 22.56 -9.00
C PRO A 70 18.54 23.65 -9.51
N GLY A 71 18.24 24.23 -10.68
CA GLY A 71 19.19 25.05 -11.43
C GLY A 71 19.74 26.27 -10.69
N ASP A 72 18.94 26.89 -9.82
CA ASP A 72 19.35 27.99 -8.94
C ASP A 72 19.86 27.52 -7.57
N GLY A 73 19.65 26.24 -7.23
CA GLY A 73 20.00 25.63 -5.96
C GLY A 73 19.44 26.38 -4.74
N ALA A 74 18.43 27.23 -4.93
CA ALA A 74 17.91 28.09 -3.88
C ALA A 74 17.12 27.26 -2.87
N CYS A 75 17.18 27.63 -1.59
CA CYS A 75 16.39 26.96 -0.54
C CYS A 75 14.89 26.98 -0.86
N ALA A 76 14.38 28.05 -1.49
CA ALA A 76 12.99 28.14 -1.92
C ALA A 76 12.62 27.07 -2.98
N ALA A 77 13.50 26.85 -3.97
CA ALA A 77 13.29 25.82 -4.99
C ALA A 77 13.33 24.42 -4.37
N LEU A 78 14.29 24.17 -3.47
CA LEU A 78 14.39 22.90 -2.73
C LEU A 78 13.13 22.62 -1.90
N ASN A 79 12.63 23.61 -1.16
CA ASN A 79 11.43 23.48 -0.34
C ASN A 79 10.18 23.22 -1.19
N THR A 80 10.07 23.89 -2.33
CA THR A 80 8.96 23.69 -3.27
C THR A 80 8.97 22.27 -3.83
N GLU A 81 10.12 21.77 -4.27
CA GLU A 81 10.25 20.42 -4.81
C GLU A 81 10.02 19.34 -3.74
N LEU A 82 10.57 19.53 -2.52
CA LEU A 82 10.33 18.63 -1.39
C LEU A 82 8.85 18.56 -1.00
N ALA A 83 8.14 19.68 -1.00
CA ALA A 83 6.70 19.72 -0.73
C ALA A 83 5.90 18.97 -1.81
N ALA A 84 6.25 19.14 -3.09
CA ALA A 84 5.61 18.40 -4.19
C ALA A 84 5.86 16.89 -4.08
N LEU A 85 7.08 16.48 -3.69
CA LEU A 85 7.41 15.09 -3.44
C LEU A 85 6.65 14.53 -2.23
N GLU A 86 6.48 15.28 -1.15
CA GLU A 86 5.68 14.85 0.02
C GLU A 86 4.19 14.73 -0.31
N GLN A 87 3.65 15.57 -1.19
CA GLN A 87 2.28 15.43 -1.68
C GLN A 87 2.10 14.15 -2.52
N ALA A 88 3.07 13.80 -3.35
CA ALA A 88 2.99 12.62 -4.22
C ALA A 88 3.33 11.30 -3.51
N LEU A 89 4.29 11.30 -2.58
CA LEU A 89 4.78 10.12 -1.87
C LEU A 89 4.16 9.92 -0.48
N GLY A 90 3.41 10.91 -0.01
CA GLY A 90 2.93 10.99 1.37
C GLY A 90 4.00 11.50 2.35
N PRO A 91 3.65 11.57 3.65
CA PRO A 91 4.49 12.14 4.71
C PRO A 91 5.90 11.56 4.70
N ASP A 92 6.94 12.34 4.96
CA ASP A 92 8.32 11.78 5.01
C ASP A 92 8.54 10.85 6.22
N ILE A 93 9.62 10.06 6.23
CA ILE A 93 9.94 9.07 7.27
C ILE A 93 10.12 9.73 8.65
N ASP A 94 10.65 10.95 8.67
CA ASP A 94 10.86 11.76 9.86
C ASP A 94 9.69 12.69 10.19
N SER A 95 8.66 12.76 9.34
CA SER A 95 7.50 13.64 9.49
C SER A 95 6.74 13.33 10.80
N PRO A 96 6.36 14.35 11.59
CA PRO A 96 5.58 14.15 12.81
C PRO A 96 4.22 13.49 12.50
N LYS A 97 3.63 13.81 11.36
CA LYS A 97 2.37 13.19 10.89
C LYS A 97 2.50 11.67 10.74
N ARG A 98 3.65 11.20 10.21
CA ARG A 98 3.92 9.77 10.09
C ARG A 98 4.03 9.11 11.46
N LYS A 99 4.72 9.74 12.41
CA LYS A 99 4.86 9.22 13.78
C LYS A 99 3.51 9.12 14.49
N GLU A 100 2.67 10.14 14.35
CA GLU A 100 1.30 10.12 14.87
C GLU A 100 0.48 8.98 14.25
N GLN A 101 0.53 8.81 12.93
CA GLN A 101 -0.14 7.69 12.26
C GLN A 101 0.32 6.34 12.80
N LEU A 102 1.64 6.13 12.93
CA LEU A 102 2.20 4.89 13.46
C LEU A 102 1.80 4.65 14.92
N ASP A 103 1.74 5.69 15.75
CA ASP A 103 1.29 5.60 17.15
C ASP A 103 -0.19 5.25 17.25
N LEU A 104 -1.05 5.85 16.40
CA LEU A 104 -2.47 5.48 16.31
C LEU A 104 -2.65 4.02 15.85
N LEU A 105 -1.89 3.60 14.84
CA LEU A 105 -1.90 2.21 14.36
C LEU A 105 -1.42 1.25 15.44
N ALA A 106 -0.34 1.59 16.16
CA ALA A 106 0.18 0.78 17.25
C ALA A 106 -0.89 0.63 18.34
N LYS A 107 -1.51 1.72 18.78
CA LYS A 107 -2.59 1.73 19.77
C LYS A 107 -3.81 0.91 19.34
N GLY A 108 -4.15 0.90 18.06
CA GLY A 108 -5.21 0.05 17.50
C GLY A 108 -4.82 -1.43 17.35
N GLY A 109 -3.56 -1.70 17.02
CA GLY A 109 -3.02 -3.05 16.80
C GLY A 109 -2.79 -3.85 18.08
N VAL A 110 -2.49 -3.20 19.21
CA VAL A 110 -2.37 -3.91 20.51
C VAL A 110 -3.69 -4.58 20.95
N ALA A 111 -4.82 -4.16 20.41
CA ALA A 111 -6.12 -4.78 20.67
C ALA A 111 -6.36 -6.08 19.87
N ALA A 112 -5.54 -6.37 18.85
CA ALA A 112 -5.63 -7.54 17.97
C ALA A 112 -4.40 -8.47 18.15
N GLY A 113 -4.26 -9.06 19.35
CA GLY A 113 -3.09 -9.86 19.74
C GLY A 113 -2.92 -11.23 19.04
N ASP A 114 -1.67 -11.71 19.10
CA ASP A 114 -1.06 -13.03 18.80
C ASP A 114 -1.43 -13.79 17.52
N ALA A 115 -2.70 -13.89 17.14
CA ALA A 115 -3.11 -14.53 15.88
C ALA A 115 -2.67 -13.73 14.65
N ALA A 116 -2.63 -12.39 14.76
CA ALA A 116 -2.14 -11.51 13.71
C ALA A 116 -0.62 -11.63 13.50
N PHE A 117 0.16 -11.87 14.57
CA PHE A 117 1.63 -11.98 14.49
C PHE A 117 2.10 -13.22 13.73
N GLY A 118 1.39 -14.35 13.85
CA GLY A 118 1.69 -15.57 13.07
C GLY A 118 1.48 -15.39 11.57
N ALA A 119 0.39 -14.71 11.18
CA ALA A 119 0.13 -14.33 9.79
C ALA A 119 1.14 -13.30 9.26
N LEU A 120 1.54 -12.33 10.09
CA LEU A 120 2.53 -11.32 9.74
C LEU A 120 3.92 -11.92 9.53
N ARG A 121 4.30 -12.94 10.31
CA ARG A 121 5.56 -13.67 10.15
C ARG A 121 5.59 -14.44 8.82
N SER A 122 4.52 -15.16 8.50
CA SER A 122 4.34 -15.83 7.21
C SER A 122 4.36 -14.85 6.02
N ALA A 123 3.77 -13.67 6.19
CA ALA A 123 3.87 -12.60 5.20
C ALA A 123 5.33 -12.12 5.05
N SER A 124 6.03 -11.85 6.16
CA SER A 124 7.42 -11.35 6.18
C SER A 124 8.43 -12.30 5.54
N GLU A 125 8.23 -13.62 5.66
CA GLU A 125 9.07 -14.64 5.02
C GLU A 125 8.89 -14.68 3.49
N ASN A 126 7.71 -14.28 2.99
CA ASN A 126 7.44 -14.04 1.58
C ASN A 126 7.71 -12.59 1.13
N LEU A 127 8.06 -11.71 2.08
CA LEU A 127 8.31 -10.27 1.93
C LEU A 127 9.80 -9.93 1.94
N LEU A 128 10.70 -10.86 1.57
CA LEU A 128 12.00 -10.40 1.09
C LEU A 128 11.71 -9.47 -0.11
N PRO A 129 12.06 -8.17 -0.04
CA PRO A 129 11.46 -7.09 -0.85
C PRO A 129 11.56 -7.24 -2.37
N PHE A 130 12.23 -8.29 -2.85
CA PHE A 130 12.49 -8.50 -4.27
C PHE A 130 11.99 -9.84 -4.80
N ARG A 131 11.74 -10.89 -4.00
CA ARG A 131 11.43 -12.21 -4.60
C ARG A 131 9.99 -12.33 -5.12
N GLY A 132 9.00 -11.87 -4.37
CA GLY A 132 7.59 -11.89 -4.79
C GLY A 132 7.30 -10.90 -5.92
N TRP A 133 7.94 -9.72 -5.87
CA TRP A 133 7.78 -8.67 -6.87
C TRP A 133 8.49 -9.02 -8.17
N VAL A 134 9.70 -9.58 -8.15
CA VAL A 134 10.39 -10.00 -9.40
C VAL A 134 9.51 -10.94 -10.21
N ARG A 135 8.87 -11.95 -9.60
CA ARG A 135 7.97 -12.87 -10.33
C ARG A 135 6.71 -12.18 -10.90
N LYS A 136 6.17 -11.17 -10.21
CA LYS A 136 5.02 -10.38 -10.70
C LYS A 136 5.43 -9.42 -11.82
N LEU A 137 6.58 -8.76 -11.68
CA LEU A 137 7.18 -7.84 -12.65
C LEU A 137 7.62 -8.56 -13.92
N THR A 138 8.13 -9.80 -13.81
CA THR A 138 8.54 -10.60 -14.97
C THR A 138 7.40 -11.33 -15.66
N GLY A 139 6.20 -11.39 -15.05
CA GLY A 139 5.14 -12.31 -15.46
C GLY A 139 3.85 -11.68 -15.97
N ALA A 140 3.41 -10.51 -15.49
CA ALA A 140 2.02 -10.09 -15.75
C ALA A 140 1.74 -8.58 -15.86
N GLU A 141 2.54 -7.67 -15.28
CA GLU A 141 2.09 -6.27 -15.15
C GLU A 141 3.20 -5.23 -15.38
N ARG A 142 3.27 -4.65 -16.59
CA ARG A 142 4.24 -3.60 -16.92
C ARG A 142 3.96 -2.29 -16.19
N HIS A 143 2.69 -1.90 -16.08
CA HIS A 143 2.31 -0.61 -15.47
C HIS A 143 2.65 -0.55 -13.98
N SER A 144 2.42 -1.66 -13.26
CA SER A 144 2.82 -1.76 -11.85
C SER A 144 4.33 -1.65 -11.67
N GLY A 145 5.12 -2.16 -12.62
CA GLY A 145 6.57 -2.01 -12.62
C GLY A 145 7.02 -0.56 -12.82
N GLU A 146 6.38 0.16 -13.73
CA GLU A 146 6.64 1.58 -13.97
C GLU A 146 6.27 2.44 -12.76
N VAL A 147 5.11 2.18 -12.15
CA VAL A 147 4.69 2.87 -10.91
C VAL A 147 5.68 2.60 -9.77
N ALA A 148 6.07 1.33 -9.57
CA ALA A 148 7.05 0.96 -8.55
C ALA A 148 8.41 1.64 -8.78
N ALA A 149 8.90 1.65 -10.02
CA ALA A 149 10.15 2.32 -10.39
C ALA A 149 10.08 3.83 -10.12
N ALA A 150 8.97 4.48 -10.47
CA ALA A 150 8.75 5.89 -10.21
C ALA A 150 8.69 6.21 -8.70
N LEU A 151 8.08 5.36 -7.88
CA LEU A 151 8.07 5.51 -6.43
C LEU A 151 9.48 5.42 -5.83
N VAL A 152 10.28 4.44 -6.27
CA VAL A 152 11.66 4.26 -5.82
C VAL A 152 12.53 5.45 -6.24
N ALA A 153 12.37 5.93 -7.48
CA ALA A 153 13.07 7.11 -7.97
C ALA A 153 12.67 8.37 -7.18
N GLY A 154 11.38 8.58 -6.93
CA GLY A 154 10.88 9.67 -6.09
C GLY A 154 11.44 9.64 -4.66
N GLN A 155 11.49 8.46 -4.05
CA GLN A 155 12.05 8.30 -2.71
C GLN A 155 13.55 8.63 -2.68
N SER A 156 14.29 8.20 -3.71
CA SER A 156 15.72 8.49 -3.87
C SER A 156 15.97 9.99 -4.06
N ARG A 157 15.13 10.63 -4.89
CA ARG A 157 15.13 12.09 -5.12
C ARG A 157 14.88 12.86 -3.83
N ARG A 158 13.84 12.49 -3.07
CA ARG A 158 13.53 13.13 -1.78
C ARG A 158 14.70 13.03 -0.80
N ALA A 159 15.31 11.84 -0.68
CA ALA A 159 16.46 11.64 0.18
C ALA A 159 17.66 12.52 -0.21
N PHE A 160 17.96 12.59 -1.51
CA PHE A 160 19.03 13.45 -2.04
C PHE A 160 18.77 14.93 -1.74
N LEU A 161 17.57 15.44 -2.05
CA LEU A 161 17.21 16.84 -1.83
C LEU A 161 17.19 17.20 -0.34
N ARG A 162 16.76 16.28 0.55
CA ARG A 162 16.90 16.46 2.00
C ARG A 162 18.37 16.62 2.38
N GLY A 163 19.26 15.75 1.88
CA GLY A 163 20.70 15.88 2.13
C GLY A 163 21.27 17.24 1.70
N VAL A 164 20.89 17.72 0.50
CA VAL A 164 21.30 19.04 0.00
C VAL A 164 20.71 20.17 0.86
N HIS A 165 19.43 20.07 1.23
CA HIS A 165 18.75 21.03 2.09
C HIS A 165 19.45 21.17 3.45
N LEU A 166 19.80 20.05 4.10
CA LEU A 166 20.57 20.05 5.33
C LEU A 166 21.98 20.64 5.12
N GLY A 167 22.68 20.23 4.06
CA GLY A 167 24.04 20.71 3.76
C GLY A 167 24.10 22.21 3.48
N LYS A 168 23.04 22.79 2.92
CA LYS A 168 22.92 24.24 2.69
C LYS A 168 22.40 25.02 3.91
N SER A 169 22.08 24.35 5.01
CA SER A 169 21.44 24.96 6.18
C SER A 169 20.17 25.73 5.82
N CYS A 170 19.41 25.21 4.86
CA CYS A 170 18.10 25.77 4.51
C CYS A 170 17.12 25.60 5.67
N SER A 171 16.23 26.57 5.86
CA SER A 171 15.18 26.60 6.89
C SER A 171 13.80 26.61 6.28
#